data_AF-A0A3S0ZCP8-F1
#
_entry.id   AF-A0A3S0ZCP8-F1
#
_cell.length_a   1.000
_cell.length_b   1.000
_cell.length_c   1.000
_cell.angle_alpha   90.00
_cell.angle_beta   90.00
_cell.angle_gamma   90.00
#
_symmetry.space_group_name_H-M   'P 1'
#
loop_
_entity.id
_entity.type
_entity.pdbx_description
1 polymer ?
#
loop_
_entity_poly.entity_id
_entity_poly.type
_entity_poly.pdbx_seq_one_letter_code
_entity_poly.pdbx_strand_id
1 'polypeptide(L)'
;MSDKPNDPIDLAAHRERRARLQQQRQRDGRHDAGTPPPEPGPDDVPCARCGELIYGKVRQCPHCGVHFLGGAAVFAPKPKMSLRSKCIVVLVTLVLLYMGLSDDIARWWW
;
A
#
# COMPACT_ATOMS: atom_id res chain seq x y z
N MET A 1 -18.09 38.79 42.94
CA MET A 1 -18.43 37.82 41.88
C MET A 1 -19.02 38.64 40.73
N SER A 2 -18.34 38.66 39.59
CA SER A 2 -18.58 39.69 38.56
C SER A 2 -19.69 39.25 37.62
N ASP A 3 -20.92 39.58 37.99
CA ASP A 3 -22.01 39.75 37.03
C ASP A 3 -21.68 40.96 36.14
N LYS A 4 -21.48 40.74 34.84
CA LYS A 4 -21.58 41.84 33.87
C LYS A 4 -22.53 41.45 32.73
N PRO A 5 -23.57 42.26 32.47
CA PRO A 5 -24.63 41.95 31.52
C PRO A 5 -24.25 42.43 30.11
N ASN A 6 -24.35 41.52 29.15
CA ASN A 6 -24.64 41.79 27.73
C ASN A 6 -23.95 43.01 27.10
N ASP A 7 -22.63 42.97 26.94
CA ASP A 7 -21.94 43.84 25.98
C ASP A 7 -22.33 43.39 24.56
N PRO A 8 -22.75 44.29 23.64
CA PRO A 8 -23.07 43.90 22.27
C PRO A 8 -21.80 43.33 21.65
N ILE A 9 -21.80 42.02 21.40
CA ILE A 9 -20.70 41.34 20.71
C ILE A 9 -20.47 42.10 19.41
N ASP A 10 -19.31 42.72 19.28
CA ASP A 10 -18.92 43.39 18.05
C ASP A 10 -18.87 42.34 16.93
N LEU A 11 -19.95 42.31 16.15
CA LEU A 11 -20.13 41.38 15.03
C LEU A 11 -19.00 41.51 14.02
N ALA A 12 -18.36 42.69 13.90
CA ALA A 12 -17.22 42.89 13.02
C ALA A 12 -15.97 42.16 13.57
N ALA A 13 -15.67 42.32 14.86
CA ALA A 13 -14.55 41.65 15.50
C ALA A 13 -14.67 40.11 15.46
N HIS A 14 -15.89 39.58 15.56
CA HIS A 14 -16.12 38.13 15.47
C HIS A 14 -15.93 37.60 14.03
N ARG A 15 -16.29 38.38 13.00
CA ARG A 15 -16.08 38.02 11.58
C ARG A 15 -14.60 37.94 11.24
N GLU A 16 -13.80 38.92 11.67
CA GLU A 16 -12.36 38.92 11.45
C GLU A 16 -11.65 37.72 12.09
N ARG A 17 -12.04 37.37 13.32
CA ARG A 17 -11.47 36.22 14.03
C ARG A 17 -11.75 34.91 13.29
N ARG A 18 -12.95 34.73 12.72
CA ARG A 18 -13.29 33.56 11.88
C ARG A 18 -12.49 33.53 10.57
N ALA A 19 -12.31 34.67 9.91
CA ALA A 19 -11.54 34.75 8.66
C ALA A 19 -10.08 34.30 8.89
N ARG A 20 -9.45 34.74 9.97
CA ARG A 20 -8.09 34.31 10.34
C ARG A 20 -8.01 32.80 10.62
N LEU A 21 -8.97 32.25 11.36
CA LEU A 21 -9.02 30.82 11.64
C LEU A 21 -9.22 29.97 10.38
N GLN A 22 -10.04 30.44 9.44
CA GLN A 22 -10.21 29.75 8.15
C GLN A 22 -8.92 29.80 7.32
N GLN A 23 -8.24 30.94 7.28
CA GLN A 23 -6.97 31.09 6.57
C GLN A 23 -5.87 30.21 7.17
N GLN A 24 -5.84 30.07 8.50
CA GLN A 24 -4.91 29.18 9.19
C GLN A 24 -5.20 27.71 8.85
N ARG A 25 -6.47 27.27 8.93
CA ARG A 25 -6.85 25.90 8.53
C ARG A 25 -6.54 25.58 7.07
N GLN A 26 -6.68 26.54 6.15
CA GLN A 26 -6.29 26.33 4.76
C GLN A 26 -4.77 26.17 4.59
N ARG A 27 -3.96 26.91 5.35
CA ARG A 27 -2.50 26.75 5.35
C ARG A 27 -2.07 25.39 5.91
N ASP A 28 -2.71 24.95 6.98
CA ASP A 28 -2.41 23.67 7.63
C ASP A 28 -2.83 22.51 6.72
N GLY A 29 -4.05 22.55 6.15
CA GLY A 29 -4.51 21.54 5.20
C GLY A 29 -3.68 21.49 3.90
N ARG A 30 -3.08 22.61 3.47
CA ARG A 30 -2.14 22.63 2.34
C ARG A 30 -0.79 21.99 2.69
N HIS A 31 -0.35 22.07 3.96
CA HIS A 31 0.84 21.35 4.42
C HIS A 31 0.59 19.85 4.51
N ASP A 32 -0.57 19.43 5.02
CA ASP A 32 -0.91 18.01 5.17
C ASP A 32 -1.21 17.32 3.83
N ALA A 33 -1.70 18.05 2.83
CA ALA A 33 -1.91 17.54 1.48
C ALA A 33 -0.61 17.36 0.65
N GLY A 34 0.56 17.69 1.22
CA GLY A 34 1.83 17.77 0.51
C GLY A 34 2.71 16.52 0.54
N THR A 35 2.31 15.43 1.18
CA THR A 35 3.13 14.20 1.20
C THR A 35 2.30 13.01 0.71
N PRO A 36 2.35 12.69 -0.61
CA PRO A 36 1.94 11.36 -1.04
C PRO A 36 2.77 10.34 -0.24
N PRO A 37 2.16 9.23 0.21
CA PRO A 37 2.91 8.15 0.85
C PRO A 37 4.06 7.76 -0.08
N PRO A 38 5.28 7.54 0.45
CA PRO A 38 6.42 7.19 -0.37
C PRO A 38 6.04 5.96 -1.20
N GLU A 39 6.02 6.12 -2.53
CA GLU A 39 5.84 4.98 -3.42
C GLU A 39 6.94 3.97 -3.07
N PRO A 40 6.60 2.68 -2.87
CA PRO A 40 7.60 1.67 -2.59
C PRO A 40 8.60 1.68 -3.75
N GLY A 41 9.84 2.02 -3.43
CA GLY A 41 10.92 2.08 -4.38
C GLY A 41 11.16 0.68 -4.96
N PRO A 42 11.75 0.59 -6.16
CA PRO A 42 12.05 -0.69 -6.81
C PRO A 42 12.95 -1.63 -5.98
N ASP A 43 13.54 -1.11 -4.91
CA ASP A 43 14.42 -1.82 -3.98
C ASP A 43 13.70 -2.30 -2.71
N ASP A 44 12.41 -2.00 -2.51
CA ASP A 44 11.68 -2.40 -1.30
C ASP A 44 11.30 -3.89 -1.34
N VAL A 45 11.71 -4.60 -0.30
CA VAL A 45 11.53 -6.04 -0.16
C VAL A 45 10.87 -6.38 1.18
N PRO A 46 9.98 -7.37 1.24
CA PRO A 46 9.38 -7.78 2.51
C PRO A 46 10.43 -8.47 3.39
N CYS A 47 10.47 -8.08 4.66
CA CYS A 47 11.32 -8.70 5.67
C CYS A 47 11.00 -10.18 5.83
N ALA A 48 12.01 -11.05 5.82
CA ALA A 48 11.83 -12.50 5.99
C ALA A 48 11.22 -12.92 7.34
N ARG A 49 11.28 -12.05 8.38
CA ARG A 49 10.79 -12.35 9.73
C ARG A 49 9.42 -11.74 10.01
N CYS A 50 9.25 -10.44 9.76
CA CYS A 50 8.00 -9.73 10.09
C CYS A 50 7.10 -9.46 8.88
N GLY A 51 7.58 -9.65 7.64
CA GLY A 51 6.82 -9.39 6.42
C GLY A 51 6.67 -7.91 6.05
N GLU A 52 7.14 -6.98 6.89
CA GLU A 52 7.08 -5.53 6.63
C GLU A 52 7.99 -5.14 5.46
N LEU A 53 7.56 -4.16 4.65
CA LEU A 53 8.37 -3.66 3.53
C LEU A 53 9.57 -2.88 4.06
N ILE A 54 10.76 -3.29 3.64
CA ILE A 54 12.03 -2.68 4.03
C ILE A 54 12.93 -2.47 2.81
N TYR A 55 13.77 -1.45 2.85
CA TYR A 55 14.70 -1.18 1.75
C TYR A 55 15.72 -2.32 1.61
N GLY A 56 15.84 -2.93 0.43
CA GLY A 56 16.56 -4.18 0.20
C GLY A 56 18.06 -4.16 0.50
N LYS A 57 18.68 -2.98 0.65
CA LYS A 57 20.10 -2.84 1.03
C LYS A 57 20.33 -2.76 2.54
N VAL A 58 19.28 -2.68 3.35
CA VAL A 58 19.43 -2.60 4.81
C VAL A 58 19.97 -3.93 5.37
N ARG A 59 20.92 -3.82 6.30
CA ARG A 59 21.51 -4.97 7.01
C ARG A 59 20.73 -5.38 8.25
N GLN A 60 19.81 -4.53 8.69
CA GLN A 60 18.95 -4.77 9.84
C GLN A 60 17.54 -4.27 9.54
N CYS A 61 16.53 -5.05 9.88
CA CYS A 61 15.15 -4.60 9.79
C CYS A 61 14.86 -3.54 10.87
N PRO A 62 14.37 -2.34 10.50
CA PRO A 62 14.02 -1.31 11.49
C PRO A 62 12.80 -1.67 12.33
N HIS A 63 11.96 -2.61 11.89
CA HIS A 63 10.74 -3.00 12.60
C HIS A 63 10.95 -4.16 13.58
N CYS A 64 11.64 -5.22 13.17
CA CYS A 64 11.82 -6.43 14.00
C CYS A 64 13.24 -6.64 14.52
N GLY A 65 14.19 -5.78 14.13
CA GLY A 65 15.57 -5.83 14.60
C GLY A 65 16.41 -7.00 14.06
N VAL A 66 15.87 -7.84 13.16
CA VAL A 66 16.61 -8.96 12.60
C VAL A 66 17.79 -8.47 11.77
N HIS A 67 18.98 -9.01 12.02
CA HIS A 67 20.17 -8.76 11.22
C HIS A 67 20.26 -9.77 10.08
N PHE A 68 20.55 -9.26 8.88
CA PHE A 68 20.81 -10.06 7.70
C PHE A 68 22.32 -10.17 7.48
N LEU A 69 22.83 -11.38 7.22
CA LEU A 69 24.19 -11.56 6.72
C LEU A 69 24.23 -11.15 5.23
N GLY A 70 24.20 -9.84 4.97
CA GLY A 70 24.10 -9.25 3.64
C GLY A 70 22.98 -8.21 3.54
N GLY A 71 22.51 -7.93 2.32
CA GLY A 71 21.33 -7.09 2.10
C GLY A 71 20.04 -7.87 2.29
N ALA A 72 19.01 -7.23 2.84
CA ALA A 72 17.66 -7.80 2.99
C ALA A 72 17.09 -8.39 1.69
N ALA A 73 17.47 -7.85 0.53
CA ALA A 73 17.05 -8.35 -0.79
C ALA A 73 17.42 -9.82 -1.05
N VAL A 74 18.51 -10.32 -0.46
CA VAL A 74 18.93 -11.73 -0.62
C VAL A 74 17.98 -12.69 0.08
N PHE A 75 17.32 -12.21 1.13
CA PHE A 75 16.40 -12.98 1.97
C PHE A 75 14.93 -12.70 1.67
N ALA A 76 14.67 -11.79 0.72
CA ALA A 76 13.33 -11.47 0.30
C ALA A 76 12.64 -12.72 -0.29
N PRO A 77 11.46 -13.12 0.21
CA PRO A 77 10.71 -14.20 -0.42
C PRO A 77 10.39 -13.78 -1.86
N LYS A 78 10.96 -14.52 -2.83
CA LYS A 78 10.65 -14.34 -4.26
C LYS A 78 9.12 -14.36 -4.41
N PRO A 79 8.52 -13.41 -5.15
CA PRO A 79 7.08 -13.39 -5.34
C PRO A 79 6.65 -14.74 -5.94
N LYS A 80 5.93 -15.55 -5.15
CA LYS A 80 5.34 -16.80 -5.63
C LYS A 80 4.42 -16.45 -6.79
N MET A 81 4.46 -17.24 -7.86
CA MET A 81 3.70 -16.98 -9.10
C MET A 81 2.29 -16.49 -8.79
N SER A 82 1.93 -15.38 -9.44
CA SER A 82 0.60 -14.77 -9.36
C SER A 82 -0.49 -15.83 -9.49
N LEU A 83 -1.56 -15.72 -8.69
CA LEU A 83 -2.71 -16.62 -8.73
C LEU A 83 -3.29 -16.71 -10.15
N ARG A 84 -3.26 -15.60 -10.91
CA ARG A 84 -3.68 -15.57 -12.31
C ARG A 84 -2.81 -16.47 -13.17
N SER A 85 -1.49 -16.42 -12.99
CA SER A 85 -0.54 -17.27 -13.71
C SER A 85 -0.79 -18.75 -13.40
N LYS A 86 -1.10 -19.10 -12.15
CA LYS A 86 -1.49 -20.47 -11.79
C LYS A 86 -2.77 -20.91 -12.50
N CYS A 87 -3.81 -20.07 -12.52
CA CYS A 87 -5.06 -20.39 -13.21
C CYS A 87 -4.85 -20.58 -14.71
N ILE A 88 -4.04 -19.72 -15.35
CA ILE A 88 -3.71 -19.84 -16.77
C ILE A 88 -3.01 -21.17 -17.04
N VAL A 89 -1.99 -21.53 -16.26
CA VAL A 89 -1.28 -22.80 -16.43
C VAL A 89 -2.24 -23.99 -16.32
N VAL A 90 -3.08 -24.02 -15.28
CA VAL A 90 -4.06 -25.10 -15.08
C VAL A 90 -5.06 -25.19 -16.24
N LEU A 91 -5.59 -24.05 -16.70
CA LEU A 91 -6.53 -24.02 -17.83
C LEU A 91 -5.88 -24.52 -19.13
N VAL A 92 -4.65 -24.07 -19.41
CA VAL A 92 -3.89 -24.52 -20.60
C VAL A 92 -3.66 -26.03 -20.53
N THR A 93 -3.27 -26.56 -19.37
CA THR A 93 -3.08 -28.00 -19.17
C THR A 93 -4.39 -28.77 -19.38
N LEU A 94 -5.51 -28.30 -18.83
CA LEU A 94 -6.83 -28.92 -19.02
C LEU A 94 -7.25 -28.93 -20.49
N VAL A 95 -7.03 -27.83 -21.22
CA VAL A 95 -7.36 -27.74 -22.64
C VAL A 95 -6.52 -28.71 -23.46
N LEU A 96 -5.21 -28.81 -23.21
CA LEU A 96 -4.34 -29.76 -23.90
C LEU A 96 -4.74 -31.22 -23.62
N LEU A 97 -5.10 -31.52 -22.37
CA LEU A 97 -5.54 -32.85 -21.97
C LEU A 97 -6.88 -33.19 -22.61
N TYR A 98 -7.81 -32.23 -22.69
CA TYR A 98 -9.09 -32.39 -23.37
C TYR A 98 -8.91 -32.62 -24.87
N MET A 99 -8.05 -31.83 -25.54
CA MET A 99 -7.76 -31.99 -26.96
C MET A 99 -7.08 -33.33 -27.26
N GLY A 100 -6.13 -33.76 -26.43
CA GLY A 100 -5.51 -35.09 -26.56
C GLY A 100 -6.50 -36.23 -26.33
N LEU A 101 -7.40 -36.09 -25.34
CA LEU A 101 -8.45 -37.08 -25.08
C LEU A 101 -9.46 -37.16 -26.24
N SER A 102 -9.80 -36.03 -26.86
CA SER A 102 -10.69 -36.04 -28.04
C SER A 102 -10.05 -36.71 -29.26
N ASP A 103 -8.73 -36.59 -29.43
CA ASP A 103 -8.00 -37.26 -30.50
C ASP A 103 -8.00 -38.80 -30.31
N ASP A 104 -7.84 -39.26 -29.07
CA ASP A 104 -7.90 -40.68 -28.71
C ASP A 104 -9.31 -41.27 -28.91
N ILE A 105 -10.36 -40.52 -28.55
CA ILE A 105 -11.77 -40.93 -28.76
C ILE A 105 -12.09 -41.00 -30.26
N ALA A 106 -11.64 -40.03 -31.07
CA ALA A 106 -11.87 -40.04 -32.51
C ALA A 106 -11.25 -41.28 -33.19
N ARG A 107 -10.14 -41.78 -32.64
CA ARG A 107 -9.43 -42.97 -33.14
C ARG A 107 -10.11 -44.29 -32.79
N TRP A 108 -11.00 -44.32 -31.80
CA TRP A 108 -11.78 -45.51 -31.44
C TRP A 108 -13.09 -45.64 -32.23
N TRP A 109 -13.53 -44.57 -32.90
CA TRP A 109 -14.76 -44.52 -33.70
C TRP A 109 -14.53 -44.72 -35.21
N TRP A 110 -13.29 -45.00 -35.62
CA TRP A 110 -12.89 -45.30 -37.00
C TRP A 110 -12.15 -46.64 -37.05
#